data_AF-A0A2I0KWG3-F1
#
_entry.id   AF-A0A2I0KWG3-F1
#
_cell.length_a   1.000
_cell.length_b   1.000
_cell.length_c   1.000
_cell.angle_alpha   90.00
_cell.angle_beta   90.00
_cell.angle_gamma   90.00
#
_symmetry.space_group_name_H-M   'P 1'
#
loop_
_entity.id
_entity.type
_entity.pdbx_description
1 polymer ?
#
loop_
_entity_poly.entity_id
_entity_poly.type
_entity_poly.pdbx_seq_one_letter_code
_entity_poly.pdbx_strand_id
1 'polypeptide(L)'
;MGKPDLARRAVDLAEERISADQWPEYYDTRSGRFIGKQARLFQTWTIAGYLTSKMLLEKPEMASQLFWEEDYELLEMCVCALNKSGRKKCSRSSSRS
;
A
#
# COMPACT_ATOMS: atom_id res chain seq x y z
N MET A 1 5.92 -3.47 8.36
CA MET A 1 5.11 -4.68 8.63
C MET A 1 5.89 -5.94 8.23
N GLY A 2 6.34 -6.75 9.19
CA GLY A 2 7.20 -7.94 8.96
C GLY A 2 6.45 -9.24 8.69
N LYS A 3 5.50 -9.27 7.75
CA LYS A 3 4.68 -10.47 7.43
C LYS A 3 4.76 -10.84 5.94
N PRO A 4 5.94 -11.21 5.41
CA PRO A 4 6.12 -11.53 3.99
C PRO A 4 5.30 -12.74 3.53
N ASP A 5 4.99 -13.69 4.42
CA ASP A 5 4.21 -14.88 4.08
C ASP A 5 2.79 -14.57 3.62
N LEU A 6 2.19 -13.49 4.14
CA LEU A 6 0.87 -13.04 3.69
C LEU A 6 0.92 -12.53 2.26
N ALA A 7 1.94 -11.73 1.94
CA ALA A 7 2.14 -11.23 0.58
C ALA A 7 2.45 -12.37 -0.40
N ARG A 8 3.28 -13.35 0.00
CA ARG A 8 3.56 -14.53 -0.82
C ARG A 8 2.30 -15.32 -1.14
N ARG A 9 1.47 -15.65 -0.12
CA ARG A 9 0.18 -16.33 -0.34
C ARG A 9 -0.75 -15.56 -1.28
N ALA A 10 -0.79 -14.23 -1.20
CA ALA A 10 -1.63 -13.42 -2.07
C ALA A 10 -1.14 -13.45 -3.53
N VAL A 11 0.17 -13.41 -3.73
CA VAL A 11 0.79 -13.51 -5.06
C VAL A 11 0.59 -14.90 -5.65
N ASP A 12 0.83 -15.96 -4.87
CA ASP A 12 0.62 -17.35 -5.29
C ASP A 12 -0.83 -17.58 -5.75
N LEU A 13 -1.82 -17.10 -4.98
CA LEU A 13 -3.25 -17.15 -5.35
C LEU A 13 -3.54 -16.42 -6.66
N ALA A 14 -2.90 -15.27 -6.90
CA ALA A 14 -3.09 -14.51 -8.14
C ALA A 14 -2.48 -15.26 -9.33
N GLU A 15 -1.29 -15.85 -9.16
CA GLU A 15 -0.58 -16.61 -10.20
C GLU A 15 -1.39 -17.79 -10.75
N GLU A 16 -2.25 -18.41 -9.94
CA GLU A 16 -3.11 -19.53 -10.35
C GLU A 16 -3.98 -19.22 -11.58
N ARG A 17 -4.39 -17.95 -11.75
CA ARG A 17 -5.38 -17.58 -12.78
C ARG A 17 -5.11 -16.28 -13.53
N ILE A 18 -4.37 -15.32 -12.97
CA ILE A 18 -4.33 -13.94 -13.51
C ILE A 18 -3.85 -13.86 -14.96
N SER A 19 -2.94 -14.74 -15.35
CA SER A 19 -2.46 -14.84 -16.74
C SER A 19 -3.47 -15.54 -17.65
N ALA A 20 -4.14 -16.60 -17.16
CA ALA A 20 -5.16 -17.33 -17.92
C ALA A 20 -6.41 -16.46 -18.17
N ASP A 21 -6.76 -15.62 -17.19
CA ASP A 21 -7.86 -14.65 -17.25
C ASP A 21 -7.50 -13.38 -18.06
N GLN A 22 -6.33 -13.35 -18.69
CA GLN A 22 -5.86 -12.24 -19.54
C GLN A 22 -5.76 -10.90 -18.81
N TRP A 23 -5.31 -10.91 -17.54
CA TRP A 23 -5.00 -9.71 -16.75
C TRP A 23 -6.19 -8.72 -16.65
N PRO A 24 -7.32 -9.14 -16.05
CA PRO A 24 -8.49 -8.29 -15.94
C PRO A 24 -8.25 -7.11 -14.98
N GLU A 25 -8.98 -6.02 -15.19
CA GLU A 25 -8.93 -4.83 -14.35
C GLU A 25 -9.41 -5.08 -12.92
N TYR A 26 -10.46 -5.90 -12.75
CA TYR A 26 -11.00 -6.29 -11.45
C TYR A 26 -11.78 -7.62 -11.53
N TYR A 27 -12.03 -8.21 -10.36
CA TYR A 27 -12.89 -9.39 -10.19
C TYR A 27 -14.13 -9.02 -9.38
N ASP A 28 -15.27 -9.62 -9.72
CA ASP A 28 -16.53 -9.44 -9.03
C ASP A 28 -16.76 -10.52 -7.96
N THR A 29 -17.78 -10.29 -7.12
CA THR A 29 -18.25 -11.14 -6.00
C THR A 29 -17.39 -11.08 -4.74
N ARG A 30 -18.00 -11.45 -3.60
CA ARG A 30 -17.32 -11.55 -2.30
C ARG A 30 -16.04 -12.40 -2.33
N SER A 31 -16.00 -13.40 -3.20
CA SER A 31 -14.88 -14.32 -3.34
C SER A 31 -13.98 -14.06 -4.55
N GLY A 32 -14.24 -13.01 -5.35
CA GLY A 32 -13.43 -12.70 -6.55
C GLY A 32 -13.41 -13.79 -7.63
N ARG A 33 -14.42 -14.67 -7.67
CA ARG A 33 -14.42 -15.86 -8.55
C ARG A 33 -14.65 -15.51 -10.02
N PHE A 34 -15.41 -14.46 -10.30
CA PHE A 34 -15.77 -14.06 -11.66
C PHE A 34 -14.97 -12.83 -12.09
N ILE A 35 -14.54 -12.80 -13.35
CA ILE A 35 -13.99 -11.59 -13.95
C ILE A 35 -15.07 -10.50 -13.89
N GLY A 36 -14.66 -9.27 -13.58
CA GLY A 36 -15.58 -8.15 -13.46
C GLY A 36 -16.45 -7.96 -14.69
N LYS A 37 -17.73 -7.69 -14.50
CA LYS A 37 -18.71 -7.58 -15.60
C LYS A 37 -18.30 -6.61 -16.70
N GLN A 38 -17.59 -5.53 -16.36
CA GLN A 38 -17.04 -4.55 -17.30
C GLN A 38 -15.52 -4.44 -17.19
N ALA A 39 -14.84 -5.48 -16.69
CA ALA A 39 -13.40 -5.46 -16.56
C ALA A 39 -12.73 -5.40 -17.94
N ARG A 40 -11.81 -4.45 -18.10
CA ARG A 40 -10.90 -4.44 -19.26
C ARG A 40 -9.84 -5.51 -19.09
N LEU A 41 -9.48 -6.18 -20.19
CA LEU A 41 -8.39 -7.15 -20.22
C LEU A 41 -7.06 -6.46 -20.49
N PHE A 42 -5.96 -7.11 -20.15
CA PHE A 42 -4.60 -6.59 -20.30
C PHE A 42 -4.39 -5.24 -19.59
N GLN A 43 -5.01 -5.09 -18.43
CA GLN A 43 -4.98 -3.83 -17.71
C GLN A 43 -3.60 -3.57 -17.09
N THR A 44 -3.02 -2.41 -17.42
CA THR A 44 -1.64 -2.05 -17.08
C THR A 44 -1.33 -2.15 -15.59
N TRP A 45 -2.19 -1.63 -14.72
CA TRP A 45 -1.95 -1.64 -13.27
C TRP A 45 -2.02 -3.04 -12.65
N THR A 46 -2.71 -3.98 -13.29
CA THR A 46 -2.88 -5.36 -12.83
C THR A 46 -1.57 -6.08 -13.08
N ILE A 47 -1.02 -5.91 -14.28
CA ILE A 47 0.29 -6.44 -14.68
C ILE A 47 1.39 -5.79 -13.83
N ALA A 48 1.42 -4.46 -13.76
CA ALA A 48 2.46 -3.71 -13.04
C ALA A 48 2.42 -4.01 -11.53
N GLY A 49 1.23 -4.10 -10.93
CA GLY A 49 1.06 -4.44 -9.51
C GLY A 49 1.54 -5.85 -9.19
N TYR A 50 1.22 -6.82 -10.04
CA TYR A 50 1.73 -8.19 -9.92
C TYR A 50 3.26 -8.26 -9.99
N LEU A 51 3.86 -7.65 -11.02
CA LEU A 51 5.31 -7.62 -11.18
C LEU A 51 6.01 -6.92 -10.01
N THR A 52 5.48 -5.76 -9.60
CA THR A 52 6.03 -5.01 -8.45
C THR A 52 5.95 -5.84 -7.18
N SER A 53 4.85 -6.57 -6.96
CA SER A 53 4.69 -7.45 -5.78
C SER A 53 5.74 -8.56 -5.74
N LYS A 54 6.05 -9.18 -6.89
CA LYS A 54 7.14 -10.18 -7.00
C LYS A 54 8.49 -9.57 -6.69
N MET A 55 8.79 -8.41 -7.28
CA MET A 55 10.06 -7.71 -7.06
C MET A 55 10.24 -7.29 -5.61
N LEU A 56 9.19 -6.82 -4.94
CA LEU A 56 9.23 -6.46 -3.50
C LEU A 56 9.39 -7.68 -2.59
N LEU A 57 8.86 -8.85 -2.97
CA LEU A 57 9.07 -10.10 -2.24
C LEU A 57 10.49 -10.64 -2.42
N GLU A 58 11.11 -10.42 -3.58
CA GLU A 58 12.51 -10.78 -3.84
C GLU A 58 13.49 -9.83 -3.17
N LYS A 59 13.17 -8.53 -3.13
CA LYS A 59 14.00 -7.45 -2.59
C LYS A 59 13.20 -6.55 -1.65
N PRO A 60 12.96 -6.99 -0.39
CA PRO A 60 12.15 -6.24 0.57
C PRO A 60 12.67 -4.83 0.88
N GLU A 61 13.98 -4.60 0.75
CA GLU A 61 14.62 -3.31 0.98
C GLU A 61 14.11 -2.21 0.03
N MET A 62 13.65 -2.57 -1.18
CA MET A 62 13.10 -1.60 -2.12
C MET A 62 11.78 -1.00 -1.65
N ALA A 63 11.06 -1.66 -0.74
CA ALA A 63 9.81 -1.14 -0.20
C ALA A 63 10.01 0.22 0.51
N SER A 64 11.21 0.47 1.06
CA SER A 64 11.57 1.74 1.71
C SER A 64 11.45 2.97 0.80
N GLN A 65 11.40 2.79 -0.52
CA GLN A 65 11.18 3.88 -1.47
C GLN A 65 9.72 4.33 -1.55
N LEU A 66 8.79 3.52 -1.04
CA LEU A 66 7.34 3.72 -1.13
C LEU A 66 6.70 4.20 0.17
N PHE A 67 7.44 4.17 1.27
CA PHE A 67 6.95 4.63 2.56
C PHE A 67 8.02 5.46 3.28
N TRP A 68 7.55 6.27 4.21
CA TRP A 68 8.41 7.02 5.14
C TRP A 68 8.14 6.53 6.54
N GLU A 69 9.16 6.63 7.40
CA GLU A 69 8.96 6.46 8.83
C GLU A 69 8.03 7.56 9.36
N GLU A 70 7.19 7.21 10.33
CA GLU A 70 6.33 8.19 10.98
C GLU A 70 7.17 9.23 11.71
N ASP A 71 6.97 10.49 11.38
CA ASP A 71 7.56 11.61 12.12
C ASP A 71 6.68 11.90 13.34
N TYR A 72 7.08 11.33 14.48
CA TYR A 72 6.37 11.50 15.75
C TYR A 72 6.39 12.94 16.27
N GLU A 73 7.42 13.74 15.96
CA GLU A 73 7.48 15.14 16.36
C GLU A 73 6.46 15.97 15.56
N LEU A 74 6.38 15.73 14.25
CA LEU A 74 5.36 16.34 13.39
C LEU A 74 3.95 15.94 13.85
N LEU A 75 3.73 14.66 14.18
CA LEU A 75 2.46 14.17 14.68
C LEU A 75 2.06 14.85 16.00
N GLU A 76 2.98 14.97 16.95
CA GLU A 76 2.76 15.64 18.24
C GLU A 76 2.42 17.12 18.07
N MET A 77 3.12 17.82 17.17
CA MET A 77 2.82 19.21 16.81
C MET A 77 1.41 19.36 16.23
N CYS A 78 0.99 18.46 15.33
CA CYS A 78 -0.34 18.47 14.72
C CYS A 78 -1.45 18.18 15.75
N VAL A 79 -1.26 17.21 16.65
CA VAL A 79 -2.22 16.89 17.72
C VAL A 79 -2.36 18.07 18.70
N CYS A 80 -1.26 18.72 19.07
CA CYS A 80 -1.29 19.92 19.91
C CYS A 80 -2.01 21.10 19.23
N ALA A 81 -1.94 21.22 17.90
CA ALA A 81 -2.65 22.24 17.14
C ALA A 81 -4.17 21.99 17.09
N LEU A 82 -4.59 20.72 17.02
CA LEU A 82 -5.99 20.31 16.97
C LEU A 82 -6.69 20.39 18.33
N ASN A 83 -5.97 20.15 19.43
CA ASN A 83 -6.51 20.19 20.80
C ASN A 83 -6.64 21.60 21.40
N LYS A 84 -6.64 22.68 20.60
CA LYS A 84 -6.78 24.06 21.11
C LYS A 84 -8.22 24.40 21.55
N SER A 85 -8.70 23.76 22.61
CA SER A 85 -9.49 24.44 23.62
C SER A 85 -8.53 25.11 24.62
N GLY A 86 -8.17 26.36 24.34
CA GLY A 86 -7.40 27.21 25.25
C GLY A 86 -5.90 27.29 24.96
N ARG A 87 -5.40 28.52 24.87
CA ARG A 87 -3.98 28.91 24.69
C ARG A 87 -3.05 28.15 25.64
N LYS A 88 -2.32 27.15 25.14
CA LYS A 88 -0.98 26.81 25.66
C LYS A 88 0.06 27.12 24.59
N LYS A 89 1.08 27.90 24.97
CA LYS A 89 2.26 28.18 24.15
C LYS A 89 3.05 26.88 24.01
N CYS A 90 2.88 26.15 22.92
CA CYS A 90 3.87 25.16 22.52
C CYS A 90 5.17 25.92 22.24
N SER A 91 6.20 25.67 23.04
CA SER A 91 7.52 26.24 22.85
C SER A 91 8.06 25.75 21.50
N ARG A 92 8.12 26.66 20.53
CA ARG A 92 8.84 26.42 19.27
C ARG A 92 10.33 26.28 19.59
N SER A 93 10.82 25.07 19.78
CA SER A 93 12.23 24.76 19.49
C SER A 93 12.30 24.40 18.03
N SER A 94 12.84 25.33 17.25
CA SER A 94 13.04 25.26 15.81
C SER A 94 13.69 23.93 15.41
N SER A 95 13.11 23.24 14.43
CA SER A 95 13.80 22.18 13.71
C SER A 95 15.04 22.77 13.05
N ARG A 96 16.22 22.29 13.46
CA ARG A 96 17.48 22.57 12.75
C ARG A 96 17.54 21.65 11.54
N SER A 97 17.85 22.26 10.39
CA SER A 97 18.03 21.64 9.08
C SER A 97 19.15 20.61 9.05
#